data_AF-A0A1Q5XUE0-F1
#
_entry.id   AF-A0A1Q5XUE0-F1
#
_cell.length_a   1.000
_cell.length_b   1.000
_cell.length_c   1.000
_cell.angle_alpha   90.00
_cell.angle_beta   90.00
_cell.angle_gamma   90.00
#
_symmetry.space_group_name_H-M   'P 1'
#
loop_
_entity.id
_entity.type
_entity.pdbx_description
1 polymer ?
#
loop_
_entity_poly.entity_id
_entity_poly.type
_entity_poly.pdbx_seq_one_letter_code
_entity_poly.pdbx_strand_id
1 'polypeptide(L)'
;MVEGALGEMMQDRTCSTCKRVFPGGPSALYCPACRKERQRIYNNEHKRRKRLGLTRELGSSDTCERCGKLYTVQGGNQRFCEECQPIHRLEYDAQTSIVFYHQNKVEINPVRNERRRIGLVSCIICGEEFDAEGTNRLTCCEEHAQEYRNKWWINNYYKSRGGEPMPQGAMRLSDIARETGISHSTIKSRYQAGTISDPDGFTYVGDPYWFKLPAMKNKNKKSPPTS
;
A
#
# COMPACT_ATOMS: atom_id res chain seq x y z
N MET A 1 -13.52 53.13 -9.24
CA MET A 1 -12.20 53.42 -8.66
C MET A 1 -12.12 52.63 -7.36
N VAL A 2 -11.44 51.49 -7.36
CA VAL A 2 -11.30 50.65 -6.15
C VAL A 2 -9.86 50.79 -5.69
N GLU A 3 -9.62 51.82 -4.90
CA GLU A 3 -8.40 51.94 -4.10
C GLU A 3 -8.57 51.05 -2.88
N GLY A 4 -7.81 49.96 -2.79
CA GLY A 4 -7.77 49.16 -1.56
C GLY A 4 -7.43 47.69 -1.80
N ALA A 5 -6.13 47.35 -1.74
CA ALA A 5 -5.61 46.03 -1.34
C ALA A 5 -4.06 45.91 -1.44
N LEU A 6 -3.29 47.01 -1.35
CA LEU A 6 -1.80 46.94 -1.37
C LEU A 6 -1.15 47.18 0.01
N GLY A 7 -1.95 47.40 1.06
CA GLY A 7 -1.45 47.75 2.40
C GLY A 7 -1.31 46.57 3.37
N GLU A 8 -1.96 45.43 3.14
CA GLU A 8 -2.24 44.43 4.18
C GLU A 8 -1.20 43.30 4.29
N MET A 9 -0.14 43.33 3.48
CA MET A 9 0.89 42.27 3.43
C MET A 9 2.25 42.67 3.98
N MET A 10 2.41 43.88 4.53
CA MET A 10 3.66 44.31 5.18
C MET A 10 3.54 44.07 6.67
N GLN A 11 4.39 43.21 7.22
CA GLN A 11 4.49 42.93 8.64
C GLN A 11 5.88 43.31 9.14
N ASP A 12 5.97 43.65 10.42
CA ASP A 12 7.25 43.85 11.07
C ASP A 12 7.97 42.51 11.20
N ARG A 13 9.12 42.43 10.52
CA ARG A 13 9.97 41.23 10.49
C ARG A 13 11.35 41.56 11.03
N THR A 14 11.93 40.59 11.73
CA THR A 14 13.29 40.72 12.27
C THR A 14 14.30 40.17 11.28
N CYS A 15 15.30 40.97 10.90
CA CYS A 15 16.33 40.53 9.97
C CYS A 15 17.19 39.41 10.56
N SER A 16 17.40 38.31 9.84
CA SER A 16 18.18 37.18 10.38
C SER A 16 19.65 37.52 10.70
N THR A 17 20.23 38.48 9.97
CA THR A 17 21.64 38.88 10.06
C THR A 17 21.89 39.99 11.09
N CYS A 18 21.25 41.15 10.95
CA CYS A 18 21.50 42.31 11.82
C CYS A 18 20.45 42.49 12.93
N LYS A 19 19.44 41.61 13.01
CA LYS A 19 18.37 41.62 14.02
C LYS A 19 17.51 42.89 14.12
N ARG A 20 17.65 43.85 13.20
CA ARG A 20 16.73 45.01 13.14
C ARG A 20 15.34 44.61 12.67
N VAL A 21 14.31 45.27 13.22
CA VAL A 21 12.93 45.17 12.74
C VAL A 21 12.76 46.03 11.49
N PHE A 22 12.06 45.51 10.49
CA PHE A 22 11.76 46.21 9.25
C PHE A 22 10.40 45.77 8.70
N PRO A 23 9.67 46.65 8.00
CA PRO A 23 8.45 46.28 7.30
C PRO A 23 8.79 45.42 6.08
N GLY A 24 8.19 44.24 5.99
CA GLY A 24 8.44 43.31 4.89
C GLY A 24 7.28 42.36 4.64
N GLY A 25 7.28 41.75 3.45
CA GLY A 25 6.32 40.70 3.10
C GLY A 25 6.42 39.47 4.02
N PRO A 26 5.45 38.55 3.97
CA PRO A 26 5.36 37.40 4.87
C PRO A 26 6.60 36.47 4.85
N SER A 27 7.33 36.44 3.73
CA SER A 27 8.56 35.65 3.53
C SER A 27 9.86 36.47 3.63
N ALA A 28 9.81 37.74 4.02
CA ALA A 28 10.98 38.60 4.04
C ALA A 28 11.93 38.26 5.21
N LEU A 29 13.08 37.65 4.89
CA LEU A 29 14.09 37.22 5.88
C LEU A 29 15.17 38.28 6.19
N TYR A 30 15.42 39.18 5.24
CA TYR A 30 16.50 40.18 5.33
C TYR A 30 15.96 41.58 5.08
N CYS A 31 16.47 42.51 5.87
CA CYS A 31 16.20 43.92 5.67
C CYS A 31 16.83 44.44 4.37
N PRO A 32 16.40 45.60 3.84
CA PRO A 32 16.88 46.11 2.56
C PRO A 32 18.41 46.30 2.46
N ALA A 33 19.06 46.73 3.55
CA ALA A 33 20.51 46.90 3.60
C ALA A 33 21.26 45.56 3.50
N CYS A 34 20.93 44.58 4.36
CA CYS A 34 21.53 43.26 4.32
C CYS A 34 21.23 42.50 3.02
N ARG A 35 20.06 42.72 2.42
CA ARG A 35 19.71 42.15 1.10
C ARG A 35 20.63 42.68 0.01
N LYS A 36 20.85 44.01 -0.05
CA LYS A 36 21.79 44.63 -1.00
C LYS A 36 23.20 44.11 -0.82
N GLU A 37 23.65 43.97 0.42
CA GLU A 37 25.00 43.47 0.70
C GLU A 37 25.18 42.01 0.26
N ARG A 38 24.22 41.13 0.60
CA ARG A 38 24.21 39.75 0.07
C ARG A 38 24.22 39.71 -1.45
N GLN A 39 23.42 40.54 -2.11
CA GLN A 39 23.39 40.60 -3.57
C GLN A 39 24.76 40.97 -4.15
N ARG A 40 25.48 41.92 -3.52
CA ARG A 40 26.85 42.28 -3.92
C ARG A 40 27.81 41.10 -3.78
N ILE A 41 27.77 40.42 -2.65
CA ILE A 41 28.61 39.24 -2.39
C ILE A 41 28.34 38.15 -3.45
N TYR A 42 27.08 37.80 -3.68
CA TYR A 42 26.70 36.80 -4.69
C TYR A 42 27.12 37.19 -6.11
N ASN A 43 26.92 38.46 -6.49
CA ASN A 43 27.32 38.95 -7.80
C ASN A 43 28.84 38.92 -7.98
N ASN A 44 29.60 39.27 -6.93
CA ASN A 44 31.07 39.23 -6.96
C ASN A 44 31.59 37.81 -7.08
N GLU A 45 31.02 36.87 -6.32
CA GLU A 45 31.37 35.46 -6.39
C GLU A 45 31.02 34.84 -7.75
N HIS A 46 29.85 35.17 -8.31
CA HIS A 46 29.46 34.75 -9.65
C HIS A 46 30.45 35.27 -10.72
N LYS A 47 30.82 36.57 -10.65
CA LYS A 47 31.82 37.15 -11.55
C LYS A 47 33.18 36.46 -11.40
N ARG A 48 33.60 36.15 -10.17
CA ARG A 48 34.85 35.42 -9.89
C ARG A 48 34.83 34.03 -10.53
N ARG A 49 33.77 33.23 -10.29
CA ARG A 49 33.62 31.88 -10.88
C ARG A 49 33.63 31.92 -12.40
N LYS A 50 32.94 32.90 -13.00
CA LYS A 50 32.91 33.10 -14.45
C LYS A 50 34.30 33.41 -15.02
N ARG A 51 35.08 34.29 -14.38
CA ARG A 51 36.46 34.60 -14.81
C ARG A 51 37.40 33.40 -14.73
N LEU A 52 37.19 32.52 -13.75
CA LEU A 52 37.97 31.30 -13.57
C LEU A 52 37.56 30.15 -14.51
N GLY A 53 36.52 30.33 -15.33
CA GLY A 53 35.98 29.25 -16.17
C GLY A 53 35.32 28.11 -15.37
N LEU A 54 35.02 28.33 -14.09
CA LEU A 54 34.38 27.35 -13.21
C LEU A 54 32.85 27.36 -13.31
N THR A 55 32.30 28.24 -14.15
CA THR A 55 30.85 28.33 -14.37
C THR A 55 30.46 27.34 -15.45
N ARG A 56 29.54 26.43 -15.12
CA ARG A 56 28.88 25.54 -16.09
C ARG A 56 27.94 26.35 -16.97
N GLU A 57 28.10 26.26 -18.28
CA GLU A 57 27.21 26.90 -19.24
C GLU A 57 26.02 25.98 -19.52
N LEU A 58 24.83 26.57 -19.68
CA LEU A 58 23.66 25.80 -20.09
C LEU A 58 23.86 25.31 -21.52
N GLY A 59 23.61 24.03 -21.76
CA GLY A 59 23.86 23.39 -23.06
C GLY A 59 25.26 22.80 -23.24
N SER A 60 26.19 22.98 -22.30
CA SER A 60 27.49 22.28 -22.33
C SER A 60 27.34 20.80 -21.96
N SER A 61 28.36 19.98 -22.25
CA SER A 61 28.43 18.61 -21.77
C SER A 61 29.12 18.53 -20.40
N ASP A 62 28.59 17.73 -19.49
CA ASP A 62 29.18 17.41 -18.17
C ASP A 62 29.06 15.90 -17.89
N THR A 63 29.78 15.39 -16.90
CA THR A 63 29.86 13.96 -16.56
C THR A 63 28.96 13.64 -15.37
N CYS A 64 28.12 12.60 -15.50
CA CYS A 64 27.22 12.17 -14.44
C CYS A 64 28.00 11.56 -13.28
N GLU A 65 27.83 12.09 -12.06
CA GLU A 65 28.52 11.58 -10.87
C GLU A 65 28.15 10.13 -10.50
N ARG A 66 27.02 9.61 -11.00
CA ARG A 66 26.52 8.26 -10.70
C ARG A 66 26.94 7.21 -11.72
N CYS A 67 26.84 7.51 -13.01
CA CYS A 67 27.10 6.55 -14.09
C CYS A 67 28.31 6.90 -14.96
N GLY A 68 28.93 8.06 -14.78
CA GLY A 68 30.08 8.51 -15.58
C GLY A 68 29.78 8.88 -17.03
N LYS A 69 28.52 8.75 -17.49
CA LYS A 69 28.13 9.15 -18.85
C LYS A 69 28.11 10.67 -19.00
N LEU A 70 28.44 11.16 -20.19
CA LEU A 70 28.24 12.55 -20.55
C LEU A 70 26.75 12.88 -20.69
N TYR A 71 26.36 14.07 -20.26
CA TYR A 71 25.00 14.59 -20.41
C TYR A 71 25.03 16.09 -20.71
N THR A 72 23.97 16.59 -21.33
CA THR A 72 23.80 18.03 -21.60
C THR A 72 23.28 18.74 -20.35
N VAL A 73 23.96 19.79 -19.91
CA VAL A 73 23.60 20.56 -18.72
C VAL A 73 22.37 21.42 -19.00
N GLN A 74 21.25 21.10 -18.37
CA GLN A 74 19.99 21.87 -18.44
C GLN A 74 19.81 22.80 -17.25
N GLY A 75 20.56 22.60 -16.16
CA GLY A 75 20.49 23.44 -14.96
C GLY A 75 21.83 23.57 -14.26
N GLY A 76 22.10 24.74 -13.67
CA GLY A 76 23.39 25.04 -13.02
C GLY A 76 23.74 24.12 -11.83
N ASN A 77 22.74 23.52 -11.19
CA ASN A 77 22.91 22.59 -10.06
C ASN A 77 22.72 21.11 -10.48
N GLN A 78 22.67 20.82 -11.77
CA GLN A 78 22.57 19.45 -12.25
C GLN A 78 23.87 18.70 -11.96
N ARG A 79 23.74 17.51 -11.36
CA ARG A 79 24.85 16.60 -11.00
C ARG A 79 24.74 15.24 -11.69
N PHE A 80 23.53 14.90 -12.13
CA PHE A 80 23.18 13.59 -12.68
C PHE A 80 22.53 13.75 -14.05
N CYS A 81 22.71 12.75 -14.92
CA CYS A 81 21.95 12.64 -16.15
C CYS A 81 20.45 12.38 -15.87
N GLU A 82 19.60 12.56 -16.88
CA GLU A 82 18.15 12.43 -16.77
C GLU A 82 17.69 11.04 -16.28
N GLU A 83 18.42 9.98 -16.64
CA GLU A 83 18.15 8.62 -16.17
C GLU A 83 18.49 8.44 -14.68
N CYS A 84 19.59 9.05 -14.22
CA CYS A 84 20.10 8.87 -12.85
C CYS A 84 19.47 9.82 -11.84
N GLN A 85 18.99 10.98 -12.30
CA GLN A 85 18.35 11.99 -11.45
C GLN A 85 17.16 11.44 -10.64
N PRO A 86 16.16 10.75 -11.23
CA PRO A 86 15.03 10.24 -10.45
C PRO A 86 15.48 9.19 -9.42
N ILE A 87 16.48 8.38 -9.75
CA ILE A 87 16.96 7.33 -8.86
C ILE A 87 17.66 7.95 -7.65
N HIS A 88 18.60 8.89 -7.87
CA HIS A 88 19.25 9.59 -6.77
C HIS A 88 18.26 10.37 -5.91
N ARG A 89 17.21 10.96 -6.52
CA ARG A 89 16.15 11.65 -5.75
C ARG A 89 15.46 10.68 -4.80
N LEU A 90 15.05 9.50 -5.28
CA LEU A 90 14.40 8.48 -4.46
C LEU A 90 15.33 7.98 -3.34
N GLU A 91 16.61 7.76 -3.62
CA GLU A 91 17.61 7.35 -2.61
C GLU A 91 17.76 8.42 -1.52
N TYR A 92 17.90 9.69 -1.92
CA TYR A 92 18.03 10.82 -1.01
C TYR A 92 16.76 11.01 -0.16
N ASP A 93 15.57 10.93 -0.78
CA ASP A 93 14.29 11.07 -0.09
C ASP A 93 14.09 9.91 0.90
N ALA A 94 14.44 8.68 0.53
CA ALA A 94 14.38 7.53 1.43
C ALA A 94 15.30 7.74 2.65
N GLN A 95 16.55 8.15 2.44
CA GLN A 95 17.50 8.38 3.53
C GLN A 95 17.04 9.53 4.45
N THR A 96 16.65 10.67 3.87
CA THR A 96 16.28 11.85 4.64
C THR A 96 14.93 11.69 5.35
N SER A 97 13.95 11.03 4.73
CA SER A 97 12.65 10.78 5.35
C SER A 97 12.75 9.86 6.58
N ILE A 98 13.64 8.87 6.55
CA ILE A 98 13.92 8.00 7.69
C ILE A 98 14.51 8.81 8.84
N VAL A 99 15.54 9.62 8.58
CA VAL A 99 16.18 10.47 9.60
C VAL A 99 15.17 11.45 10.19
N PHE A 100 14.41 12.13 9.33
CA PHE A 100 13.35 13.06 9.75
C PHE A 100 12.31 12.36 10.63
N TYR A 101 11.84 11.18 10.22
CA TYR A 101 10.87 10.42 11.02
C TYR A 101 11.43 10.07 12.40
N HIS A 102 12.67 9.58 12.50
CA HIS A 102 13.26 9.22 13.79
C HIS A 102 13.43 10.42 14.73
N GLN A 103 13.79 11.59 14.19
CA GLN A 103 13.91 12.83 14.94
C GLN A 103 12.56 13.35 15.44
N ASN A 104 11.50 13.17 14.65
CA ASN A 104 10.19 13.77 14.92
C ASN A 104 9.11 12.75 15.36
N LYS A 105 9.48 11.49 15.60
CA LYS A 105 8.52 10.40 15.89
C LYS A 105 7.62 10.68 17.10
N VAL A 106 8.12 11.43 18.09
CA VAL A 106 7.37 11.74 19.31
C VAL A 106 6.18 12.64 19.01
N GLU A 107 6.34 13.61 18.10
CA GLU A 107 5.26 14.51 17.69
C GLU A 107 4.38 13.90 16.60
N ILE A 108 4.97 13.13 15.68
CA ILE A 108 4.26 12.54 14.53
C ILE A 108 3.38 11.36 14.94
N ASN A 109 3.85 10.48 15.83
CA ASN A 109 3.16 9.23 16.13
C ASN A 109 1.80 9.40 16.83
N PRO A 110 1.59 10.34 17.77
CA PRO A 110 0.27 10.60 18.35
C PRO A 110 -0.77 10.94 17.27
N VAL A 111 -0.45 11.87 16.37
CA VAL A 111 -1.36 12.27 15.28
C VAL A 111 -1.63 11.12 14.32
N ARG A 112 -0.60 10.31 13.99
CA ARG A 112 -0.78 9.12 13.14
C ARG A 112 -1.59 8.04 13.83
N ASN A 113 -1.38 7.80 15.11
CA ASN A 113 -2.09 6.80 15.88
C ASN A 113 -3.55 7.18 16.05
N GLU A 114 -3.86 8.45 16.32
CA GLU A 114 -5.23 8.94 16.38
C GLU A 114 -5.97 8.70 15.06
N ARG A 115 -5.35 9.05 13.92
CA ARG A 115 -5.91 8.77 12.58
C ARG A 115 -6.07 7.27 12.26
N ARG A 116 -5.33 6.38 12.94
CA ARG A 116 -5.41 4.92 12.76
C ARG A 116 -6.40 4.26 13.72
N ARG A 117 -6.85 4.94 14.78
CA ARG A 117 -7.85 4.37 15.68
C ARG A 117 -9.14 4.23 14.89
N ILE A 118 -9.44 3.00 14.50
CA ILE A 118 -10.71 2.64 13.90
C ILE A 118 -11.69 2.54 15.06
N GLY A 119 -12.78 3.30 14.99
CA GLY A 119 -13.87 3.24 15.98
C GLY A 119 -14.74 2.01 15.74
N LEU A 120 -15.99 2.23 15.34
CA LEU A 120 -16.88 1.13 14.96
C LEU A 120 -16.40 0.45 13.67
N VAL A 121 -16.25 -0.88 13.73
CA VAL A 121 -15.91 -1.75 12.61
C VAL A 121 -16.99 -2.81 12.46
N SER A 122 -17.38 -3.12 11.23
CA SER A 122 -18.26 -4.25 10.94
C SER A 122 -17.48 -5.58 10.97
N CYS A 123 -17.99 -6.58 11.67
CA CYS A 123 -17.40 -7.91 11.70
C CYS A 123 -17.45 -8.57 10.31
N ILE A 124 -16.32 -9.10 9.83
CA ILE A 124 -16.23 -9.76 8.52
C ILE A 124 -17.07 -11.06 8.45
N ILE A 125 -17.37 -11.69 9.60
CA ILE A 125 -18.10 -12.96 9.65
C ILE A 125 -19.62 -12.75 9.81
N CYS A 126 -20.05 -11.99 10.82
CA CYS A 126 -21.48 -11.77 11.09
C CYS A 126 -22.04 -10.42 10.61
N GLY A 127 -21.19 -9.47 10.20
CA GLY A 127 -21.61 -8.15 9.74
C GLY A 127 -21.95 -7.14 10.84
N GLU A 128 -22.00 -7.56 12.11
CA GLU A 128 -22.34 -6.65 13.22
C GLU A 128 -21.25 -5.62 13.49
N GLU A 129 -21.65 -4.40 13.82
CA GLU A 129 -20.75 -3.32 14.19
C GLU A 129 -20.27 -3.50 15.64
N PHE A 130 -18.96 -3.39 15.86
CA PHE A 130 -18.34 -3.47 17.18
C PHE A 130 -17.22 -2.44 17.31
N ASP A 131 -16.91 -2.04 18.55
CA ASP A 131 -15.77 -1.17 18.83
C ASP A 131 -14.48 -2.00 18.84
N ALA A 132 -13.53 -1.65 17.98
CA ALA A 132 -12.24 -2.35 17.90
C ALA A 132 -11.24 -1.87 18.96
N GLU A 133 -11.62 -0.97 19.87
CA GLU A 133 -10.80 -0.42 20.97
C GLU A 133 -9.46 0.17 20.48
N GLY A 134 -9.45 0.73 19.27
CA GLY A 134 -8.24 1.24 18.62
C GLY A 134 -7.25 0.16 18.16
N THR A 135 -7.64 -1.12 18.21
CA THR A 135 -6.91 -2.23 17.58
C THR A 135 -7.39 -2.45 16.14
N ASN A 136 -6.61 -3.15 15.33
CA ASN A 136 -7.02 -3.54 13.97
C ASN A 136 -7.81 -4.86 13.97
N ARG A 137 -8.71 -5.01 14.94
CA ARG A 137 -9.53 -6.21 15.08
C ARG A 137 -10.66 -6.15 14.06
N LEU A 138 -10.82 -7.21 13.28
CA LEU A 138 -11.80 -7.32 12.21
C LEU A 138 -13.02 -8.21 12.56
N THR A 139 -13.01 -8.79 13.77
CA THR A 139 -14.03 -9.73 14.23
C THR A 139 -14.52 -9.36 15.63
N CYS A 140 -15.83 -9.49 15.87
CA CYS A 140 -16.44 -9.04 17.14
C CYS A 140 -16.14 -9.97 18.33
N CYS A 141 -15.93 -11.26 18.10
CA CYS A 141 -15.64 -12.27 19.13
C CYS A 141 -14.43 -13.16 18.75
N GLU A 142 -13.96 -13.98 19.70
CA GLU A 142 -12.85 -14.93 19.46
C GLU A 142 -13.28 -16.06 18.51
N GLU A 143 -14.54 -16.48 18.55
CA GLU A 143 -15.09 -17.50 17.65
C GLU A 143 -15.00 -17.06 16.18
N HIS A 144 -15.48 -15.84 15.88
CA HIS A 144 -15.35 -15.26 14.54
C HIS A 144 -13.88 -15.00 14.16
N ALA A 145 -13.00 -14.69 15.13
CA ALA A 145 -11.56 -14.58 14.87
C ALA A 145 -10.96 -15.92 14.42
N GLN A 146 -11.34 -17.01 15.09
CA GLN A 146 -10.93 -18.36 14.73
C GLN A 146 -11.47 -18.76 13.36
N GLU A 147 -12.73 -18.48 13.07
CA GLU A 147 -13.34 -18.75 11.76
C GLU A 147 -12.63 -17.98 10.64
N TYR A 148 -12.35 -16.70 10.85
CA TYR A 148 -11.61 -15.88 9.90
C TYR A 148 -10.21 -16.44 9.63
N ARG A 149 -9.47 -16.84 10.68
CA ARG A 149 -8.15 -17.50 10.55
C ARG A 149 -8.25 -18.81 9.77
N ASN A 150 -9.26 -19.63 10.03
CA ASN A 150 -9.49 -20.89 9.31
C ASN A 150 -9.77 -20.64 7.83
N LYS A 151 -10.68 -19.72 7.50
CA LYS A 151 -10.98 -19.34 6.10
C LYS A 151 -9.74 -18.79 5.39
N TRP A 152 -8.97 -17.94 6.06
CA TRP A 152 -7.72 -17.39 5.52
C TRP A 152 -6.68 -18.49 5.26
N TRP A 153 -6.50 -19.43 6.20
CA TRP A 153 -5.56 -20.55 6.07
C TRP A 153 -5.94 -21.45 4.90
N ILE A 154 -7.22 -21.84 4.81
CA ILE A 154 -7.78 -22.63 3.70
C ILE A 154 -7.51 -21.93 2.35
N ASN A 155 -7.85 -20.64 2.25
CA ASN A 155 -7.66 -19.88 1.02
C ASN A 155 -6.18 -19.74 0.62
N ASN A 156 -5.26 -19.51 1.56
CA ASN A 156 -3.82 -19.44 1.28
C ASN A 156 -3.21 -20.81 0.97
N TYR A 157 -3.71 -21.87 1.61
CA TYR A 157 -3.30 -23.24 1.35
C TYR A 157 -3.60 -23.64 -0.11
N TYR A 158 -4.80 -23.34 -0.61
CA TYR A 158 -5.15 -23.61 -2.02
C TYR A 158 -4.36 -22.73 -3.00
N LYS A 159 -4.24 -21.42 -2.71
CA LYS A 159 -3.47 -20.48 -3.55
C LYS A 159 -2.00 -20.86 -3.68
N SER A 160 -1.34 -21.26 -2.58
CA SER A 160 0.08 -21.63 -2.60
C SER A 160 0.36 -22.91 -3.41
N ARG A 161 -0.65 -23.75 -3.62
CA ARG A 161 -0.57 -24.97 -4.43
C ARG A 161 -1.09 -24.79 -5.86
N GLY A 162 -1.40 -23.57 -6.28
CA GLY A 162 -1.89 -23.27 -7.63
C GLY A 162 -3.33 -23.75 -7.89
N GLY A 163 -4.07 -24.11 -6.84
CA GLY A 163 -5.47 -24.54 -6.96
C GLY A 163 -6.44 -23.39 -6.74
N GLU A 164 -7.47 -23.31 -7.57
CA GLU A 164 -8.61 -22.44 -7.30
C GLU A 164 -9.36 -22.95 -6.06
N PRO A 165 -9.84 -22.03 -5.18
CA PRO A 165 -10.70 -22.42 -4.08
C PRO A 165 -11.96 -23.09 -4.63
N MET A 166 -12.51 -24.03 -3.84
CA MET A 166 -13.74 -24.73 -4.21
C MET A 166 -14.88 -23.73 -4.47
N PRO A 167 -15.74 -23.96 -5.48
CA PRO A 167 -16.86 -23.08 -5.77
C PRO A 167 -17.77 -22.90 -4.54
N GLN A 168 -18.26 -21.67 -4.32
CA GLN A 168 -19.18 -21.40 -3.22
C GLN A 168 -20.46 -22.24 -3.38
N GLY A 169 -20.90 -22.89 -2.29
CA GLY A 169 -22.06 -23.78 -2.31
C GLY A 169 -21.79 -25.19 -2.85
N ALA A 170 -20.56 -25.51 -3.28
CA ALA A 170 -20.18 -26.88 -3.62
C ALA A 170 -19.86 -27.71 -2.36
N MET A 171 -20.33 -28.95 -2.36
CA MET A 171 -20.19 -29.93 -1.28
C MET A 171 -19.20 -31.02 -1.66
N ARG A 172 -18.34 -31.41 -0.72
CA ARG A 172 -17.48 -32.59 -0.83
C ARG A 172 -18.19 -33.83 -0.30
N LEU A 173 -17.58 -35.01 -0.49
CA LEU A 173 -18.07 -36.26 0.11
C LEU A 173 -18.26 -36.16 1.64
N SER A 174 -17.43 -35.38 2.34
CA SER A 174 -17.54 -35.11 3.78
C SER A 174 -18.78 -34.29 4.14
N ASP A 175 -19.15 -33.33 3.29
CA ASP A 175 -20.33 -32.50 3.50
C ASP A 175 -21.61 -33.30 3.23
N ILE A 176 -21.61 -34.10 2.16
CA ILE A 176 -22.70 -35.04 1.85
C ILE A 176 -22.90 -36.05 3.00
N ALA A 177 -21.81 -36.57 3.58
CA ALA A 177 -21.86 -37.47 4.73
C ALA A 177 -22.54 -36.82 5.95
N ARG A 178 -22.18 -35.56 6.22
CA ARG A 178 -22.76 -34.76 7.32
C ARG A 178 -24.25 -34.47 7.10
N GLU A 179 -24.64 -34.11 5.88
CA GLU A 179 -26.03 -33.79 5.55
C GLU A 179 -26.94 -35.03 5.51
N THR A 180 -26.43 -36.16 5.02
CA THR A 180 -27.20 -37.40 4.91
C THR A 180 -27.17 -38.27 6.16
N GLY A 181 -26.32 -37.93 7.14
CA GLY A 181 -26.08 -38.74 8.34
C GLY A 181 -25.38 -40.09 8.06
N ILE A 182 -24.85 -40.28 6.85
CA ILE A 182 -24.16 -41.50 6.44
C ILE A 182 -22.66 -41.32 6.69
N SER A 183 -21.98 -42.36 7.16
CA SER A 183 -20.53 -42.27 7.40
C SER A 183 -19.76 -41.90 6.12
N HIS A 184 -18.71 -41.08 6.27
CA HIS A 184 -17.88 -40.64 5.16
C HIS A 184 -17.26 -41.82 4.37
N SER A 185 -16.86 -42.90 5.04
CA SER A 185 -16.33 -44.10 4.40
C SER A 185 -17.39 -44.80 3.53
N THR A 186 -18.64 -44.86 3.98
CA THR A 186 -19.75 -45.39 3.19
C THR A 186 -20.04 -44.54 1.95
N ILE A 187 -20.07 -43.21 2.10
CA ILE A 187 -20.26 -42.28 0.97
C ILE A 187 -19.13 -42.42 -0.06
N LYS A 188 -17.87 -42.47 0.40
CA LYS A 188 -16.70 -42.68 -0.46
C LYS A 188 -16.75 -44.02 -1.20
N SER A 189 -17.12 -45.10 -0.52
CA SER A 189 -17.28 -46.43 -1.14
C SER A 189 -18.39 -46.42 -2.20
N ARG A 190 -19.50 -45.73 -1.93
CA ARG A 190 -20.61 -45.59 -2.89
C ARG A 190 -20.23 -44.78 -4.12
N TYR A 191 -19.41 -43.74 -3.96
CA TYR A 191 -18.85 -42.97 -5.08
C TYR A 191 -17.93 -43.85 -5.94
N GLN A 192 -16.96 -44.55 -5.32
CA GLN A 192 -16.06 -45.47 -6.02
C GLN A 192 -16.80 -46.60 -6.74
N ALA A 193 -17.94 -47.04 -6.20
CA ALA A 193 -18.80 -48.06 -6.80
C ALA A 193 -19.78 -47.52 -7.86
N GLY A 194 -19.75 -46.22 -8.20
CA GLY A 194 -20.65 -45.62 -9.20
C GLY A 194 -22.12 -45.57 -8.80
N THR A 195 -22.43 -45.65 -7.50
CA THR A 195 -23.80 -45.63 -6.98
C THR A 195 -24.30 -44.25 -6.58
N ILE A 196 -23.42 -43.26 -6.63
CA ILE A 196 -23.70 -41.84 -6.48
C ILE A 196 -23.67 -41.23 -7.89
N SER A 197 -24.52 -40.24 -8.17
CA SER A 197 -24.47 -39.49 -9.43
C SER A 197 -23.10 -38.86 -9.66
N ASP A 198 -22.73 -38.66 -10.93
CA ASP A 198 -21.46 -38.04 -11.30
C ASP A 198 -21.30 -36.65 -10.65
N PRO A 199 -20.07 -36.25 -10.30
CA PRO A 199 -19.80 -34.95 -9.70
C PRO A 199 -19.99 -33.82 -10.71
N ASP A 200 -20.40 -32.66 -10.20
CA ASP A 200 -20.52 -31.44 -11.01
C ASP A 200 -19.15 -30.88 -11.41
N GLY A 201 -18.08 -31.29 -10.70
CA GLY A 201 -16.72 -31.06 -11.10
C GLY A 201 -15.69 -31.63 -10.13
N PHE A 202 -14.42 -31.33 -10.40
CA PHE A 202 -13.29 -31.73 -9.58
C PHE A 202 -12.52 -30.51 -9.12
N THR A 203 -12.04 -30.54 -7.89
CA THR A 203 -11.11 -29.54 -7.36
C THR A 203 -9.72 -29.75 -8.00
N TYR A 204 -8.84 -28.76 -7.86
CA TYR A 204 -7.45 -28.86 -8.34
C TYR A 204 -6.67 -30.06 -7.78
N VAL A 205 -7.01 -30.52 -6.57
CA VAL A 205 -6.40 -31.71 -5.95
C VAL A 205 -7.05 -33.03 -6.39
N GLY A 206 -8.02 -32.98 -7.31
CA GLY A 206 -8.74 -34.14 -7.83
C GLY A 206 -9.91 -34.61 -6.96
N ASP A 207 -10.27 -33.88 -5.89
CA ASP A 207 -11.44 -34.24 -5.09
C ASP A 207 -12.73 -33.87 -5.85
N PRO A 208 -13.73 -34.78 -5.94
CA PRO A 208 -15.02 -34.50 -6.56
C PRO A 208 -15.90 -33.59 -5.70
N TYR A 209 -16.72 -32.75 -6.33
CA TYR A 209 -17.71 -31.92 -5.66
C TYR A 209 -19.08 -31.93 -6.35
N TRP A 210 -20.13 -31.60 -5.58
CA TRP A 210 -21.51 -31.48 -6.06
C TRP A 210 -22.16 -30.19 -5.54
N PHE A 211 -22.97 -29.51 -6.34
CA PHE A 211 -23.76 -28.34 -5.91
C PHE A 211 -25.08 -28.73 -5.23
N LYS A 212 -25.49 -29.99 -5.36
CA LYS A 212 -26.71 -30.54 -4.75
C LYS A 212 -26.45 -31.93 -4.18
N LEU A 213 -27.29 -32.37 -3.26
CA LEU A 213 -27.19 -33.72 -2.72
C LEU A 213 -27.32 -34.76 -3.85
N PRO A 214 -26.34 -35.64 -4.05
CA PRO A 214 -26.35 -36.54 -5.19
C PRO A 214 -27.35 -37.67 -4.99
N ALA A 215 -27.98 -38.08 -6.09
CA ALA A 215 -28.92 -39.20 -6.06
C ALA A 215 -28.18 -40.51 -5.77
N MET A 216 -28.65 -41.25 -4.77
CA MET A 216 -28.07 -42.55 -4.39
C MET A 216 -28.90 -43.70 -4.97
N LYS A 217 -28.29 -44.53 -5.82
CA LYS A 217 -28.93 -45.72 -6.37
C LYS A 217 -28.98 -46.82 -5.31
N ASN A 218 -30.18 -47.33 -5.01
CA ASN A 218 -30.37 -48.47 -4.11
C ASN A 218 -29.94 -49.77 -4.81
N LYS A 219 -28.96 -50.52 -4.25
CA LYS A 219 -28.51 -51.81 -4.81
C LYS A 219 -29.54 -52.95 -4.72
N ASN A 220 -30.71 -52.72 -4.09
CA ASN A 220 -31.74 -53.74 -3.82
C ASN A 220 -32.95 -53.68 -4.77
N LYS A 221 -32.73 -53.69 -6.08
CA LYS A 221 -33.75 -54.13 -7.05
C LYS A 221 -33.13 -55.19 -7.97
N LYS A 222 -33.16 -56.45 -7.53
CA LYS A 222 -33.08 -57.60 -8.45
C LYS A 222 -34.37 -57.57 -9.27
N SER A 223 -34.26 -57.37 -10.58
CA SER A 223 -35.35 -57.65 -11.52
C SER A 223 -35.77 -59.12 -11.37
N PRO A 224 -37.08 -59.45 -11.41
CA PRO A 224 -37.52 -60.84 -11.35
C PRO A 224 -36.99 -61.60 -12.57
N PRO A 225 -36.61 -62.88 -12.44
CA PRO A 225 -36.29 -63.69 -13.61
C PRO A 225 -37.54 -63.81 -14.48
N THR A 226 -37.42 -63.39 -15.74
CA THR A 226 -38.41 -63.63 -16.78
C THR A 226 -38.56 -65.14 -16.95
N SER A 227 -39.79 -65.63 -16.77
CA SER A 227 -40.21 -67.01 -17.00
C SER A 227 -40.22 -67.35 -18.49
#